data_AF-A0A9W6CXV6-F1
#
_entry.id   AF-A0A9W6CXV6-F1
#
_cell.length_a   1.000
_cell.length_b   1.000
_cell.length_c   1.000
_cell.angle_alpha   90.00
_cell.angle_beta   90.00
_cell.angle_gamma   90.00
#
_symmetry.space_group_name_H-M   'P 1'
#
loop_
_entity.id
_entity.type
_entity.pdbx_description
1 polymer ?
#
loop_
_entity_poly.entity_id
_entity_poly.type
_entity_poly.pdbx_seq_one_letter_code
_entity_poly.pdbx_strand_id
1 'polypeptide(L)'
;MPEQASPPPPEFAAALDALRRSSTRPELAISEIPAPSSLAPYAVALAADVSPTPHGSDSELGTGRFVLLYDPEEPEEWGGRFRIICFAQAPLETEIGLDPFLADVAWSWLVDALDARGARYAAASGTATKVLSTGYGELAEQGDGAQIELRASWTPLDHEVAAHVEGWGELLCMLAGLPPSTEGVTLLARKRARRG
;
A
#
# COMPACT_ATOMS: atom_id res chain seq x y z
N MET A 1 6.40 36.33 -11.68
CA MET A 1 5.03 35.81 -11.90
C MET A 1 5.01 34.40 -11.33
N PRO A 2 4.10 34.04 -10.42
CA PRO A 2 3.89 32.63 -10.15
C PRO A 2 3.34 32.01 -11.43
N GLU A 3 3.97 30.93 -11.88
CA GLU A 3 3.50 30.12 -13.00
C GLU A 3 2.11 29.59 -12.63
N GLN A 4 1.07 30.08 -13.31
CA GLN A 4 -0.27 29.51 -13.13
C GLN A 4 -0.23 28.10 -13.70
N ALA A 5 -0.15 27.11 -12.82
CA ALA A 5 -0.29 25.71 -13.21
C ALA A 5 -1.61 25.57 -14.00
N SER A 6 -1.53 25.09 -15.24
CA SER A 6 -2.74 24.78 -16.01
C SER A 6 -3.60 23.80 -15.21
N PRO A 7 -4.92 23.94 -15.23
CA PRO A 7 -5.80 23.02 -14.54
C PRO A 7 -5.56 21.58 -15.04
N PRO A 8 -5.66 20.57 -14.16
CA PRO A 8 -5.45 19.19 -14.56
C PRO A 8 -6.47 18.78 -15.63
N PRO A 9 -6.10 17.85 -16.53
CA PRO A 9 -7.03 17.25 -17.49
C PRO A 9 -8.26 16.68 -16.78
N PRO A 10 -9.46 16.76 -17.38
CA PRO A 10 -10.71 16.34 -16.73
C PRO A 10 -10.68 14.90 -16.20
N GLU A 11 -10.00 14.01 -16.92
CA GLU A 11 -9.84 12.61 -16.54
C GLU A 11 -8.99 12.44 -15.28
N PHE A 12 -7.88 13.19 -15.16
CA PHE A 12 -7.07 13.20 -13.95
C PHE A 12 -7.80 13.89 -12.79
N ALA A 13 -8.55 14.97 -13.06
CA ALA A 13 -9.38 15.61 -12.04
C ALA A 13 -10.44 14.66 -11.48
N ALA A 14 -11.10 13.87 -12.34
CA ALA A 14 -12.05 12.85 -11.92
C ALA A 14 -11.39 11.75 -11.07
N ALA A 15 -10.16 11.34 -11.42
CA ALA A 15 -9.37 10.41 -10.63
C ALA A 15 -9.00 10.97 -9.25
N LEU A 16 -8.63 12.26 -9.14
CA LEU A 16 -8.40 12.91 -7.85
C LEU A 16 -9.67 12.93 -6.99
N ASP A 17 -10.83 13.18 -7.60
CA ASP A 17 -12.10 13.13 -6.87
C ASP A 17 -12.46 11.71 -6.44
N ALA A 18 -12.18 10.69 -7.26
CA ALA A 18 -12.35 9.28 -6.88
C ALA A 18 -11.43 8.90 -5.72
N LEU A 19 -10.16 9.30 -5.78
CA LEU A 19 -9.18 9.07 -4.71
C LEU A 19 -9.67 9.61 -3.37
N ARG A 20 -10.21 10.84 -3.35
CA ARG A 20 -10.76 11.46 -2.13
C ARG A 20 -11.99 10.76 -1.57
N ARG A 21 -12.72 10.00 -2.39
CA ARG A 21 -13.89 9.20 -1.98
C ARG A 21 -13.53 7.82 -1.44
N SER A 22 -12.26 7.39 -1.56
CA SER A 22 -11.83 6.09 -1.05
C SER A 22 -12.12 5.95 0.46
N SER A 23 -12.63 4.78 0.85
CA SER A 23 -12.96 4.48 2.24
C SER A 23 -12.01 3.43 2.79
N THR A 24 -11.21 3.82 3.78
CA THR A 24 -10.26 2.91 4.42
C THR A 24 -10.65 2.57 5.85
N ARG A 25 -10.02 1.52 6.35
CA ARG A 25 -10.21 1.02 7.71
C ARG A 25 -9.67 2.00 8.76
N PRO A 26 -10.20 1.99 9.99
CA PRO A 26 -9.74 2.88 11.06
C PRO A 26 -8.30 2.63 11.51
N GLU A 27 -7.74 1.44 11.26
CA GLU A 27 -6.35 1.11 11.56
C GLU A 27 -5.34 1.66 10.54
N LEU A 28 -5.81 2.18 9.40
CA LEU A 28 -4.98 2.69 8.30
C LEU A 28 -5.13 4.22 8.20
N ALA A 29 -4.07 4.93 8.57
CA ALA A 29 -3.99 6.37 8.36
C ALA A 29 -3.43 6.63 6.96
N ILE A 30 -4.15 7.41 6.14
CA ILE A 30 -3.69 7.83 4.80
C ILE A 30 -3.55 9.35 4.77
N SER A 31 -2.46 9.84 4.17
CA SER A 31 -2.24 11.26 3.92
C SER A 31 -1.64 11.51 2.55
N GLU A 32 -1.98 12.65 1.95
CA GLU A 32 -1.36 13.09 0.70
C GLU A 32 0.06 13.62 0.99
N ILE A 33 1.01 13.22 0.15
CA ILE A 33 2.41 13.64 0.24
C ILE A 33 2.87 14.25 -1.10
N PRO A 34 3.97 15.02 -1.13
CA PRO A 34 4.52 15.53 -2.38
C PRO A 34 4.78 14.40 -3.39
N ALA A 35 4.19 14.52 -4.58
CA ALA A 35 4.37 13.54 -5.64
C ALA A 35 5.76 13.68 -6.32
N PRO A 36 6.33 12.58 -6.84
CA PRO A 36 7.54 12.64 -7.63
C PRO A 36 7.30 13.43 -8.92
N SER A 37 8.02 14.53 -9.11
CA SER A 37 7.80 15.48 -10.20
C SER A 37 8.39 15.08 -11.56
N SER A 38 9.18 14.00 -11.62
CA SER A 38 9.91 13.60 -12.83
C SER A 38 9.30 12.40 -13.57
N LEU A 39 8.22 11.81 -13.06
CA LEU A 39 7.67 10.56 -13.61
C LEU A 39 6.53 10.77 -14.60
N ALA A 40 5.78 11.88 -14.47
CA ALA A 40 4.60 12.18 -15.28
C ALA A 40 4.29 13.68 -15.25
N PRO A 41 3.59 14.22 -16.27
CA PRO A 41 3.10 15.60 -16.23
C PRO A 41 2.13 15.86 -15.08
N TYR A 42 1.37 14.83 -14.67
CA TYR A 42 0.43 14.90 -13.56
C TYR A 42 0.61 13.70 -12.63
N ALA A 43 0.69 13.95 -11.33
CA ALA A 43 0.85 12.92 -10.33
C ALA A 43 0.23 13.31 -8.99
N VAL A 44 -0.22 12.31 -8.23
CA VAL A 44 -0.61 12.43 -6.82
C VAL A 44 0.00 11.27 -6.05
N ALA A 45 0.45 11.52 -4.82
CA ALA A 45 1.07 10.52 -3.98
C ALA A 45 0.42 10.49 -2.59
N LEU A 46 0.25 9.28 -2.08
CA LEU A 46 -0.25 9.00 -0.74
C LEU A 46 0.82 8.26 0.05
N ALA A 47 0.94 8.59 1.33
CA ALA A 47 1.56 7.75 2.34
C ALA A 47 0.47 7.08 3.16
N ALA A 48 0.76 5.88 3.65
CA ALA A 48 -0.10 5.21 4.60
C ALA A 48 0.70 4.51 5.70
N ASP A 49 0.16 4.54 6.91
CA ASP A 49 0.73 3.94 8.10
C ASP A 49 -0.34 3.10 8.81
N VAL A 50 0.02 1.86 9.19
CA VAL A 50 -0.87 0.95 9.91
C VAL A 50 -0.56 1.01 11.40
N SER A 51 -1.58 1.34 12.20
CA SER A 51 -1.51 1.34 13.67
C SER A 51 -2.63 0.49 14.28
N PRO A 52 -2.33 -0.41 15.23
CA PRO A 52 -3.32 -1.30 15.84
C PRO A 52 -4.26 -0.57 16.81
N THR A 53 -3.95 0.66 17.23
CA THR A 53 -4.80 1.47 18.10
C THR A 53 -4.80 2.93 17.67
N PRO A 54 -5.96 3.56 17.43
CA PRO A 54 -6.00 4.98 17.09
C PRO A 54 -5.48 5.94 18.20
N HIS A 55 -5.25 5.44 19.43
CA HIS A 55 -4.89 6.24 20.61
C HIS A 55 -3.80 5.59 21.51
N GLY A 56 -2.97 4.67 20.99
CA GLY A 56 -1.96 3.92 21.78
C GLY A 56 -0.64 3.71 21.04
N SER A 57 0.43 3.49 21.80
CA SER A 57 1.85 3.67 21.44
C SER A 57 2.37 3.05 20.13
N ASP A 58 3.02 3.92 19.34
CA ASP A 58 4.13 3.82 18.37
C ASP A 58 4.75 2.44 18.09
N SER A 59 4.05 1.57 17.38
CA SER A 59 4.76 0.63 16.51
C SER A 59 4.04 0.58 15.18
N GLU A 60 4.65 1.23 14.18
CA GLU A 60 4.23 1.14 12.79
C GLU A 60 4.32 -0.34 12.38
N LEU A 61 3.16 -0.96 12.19
CA LEU A 61 3.07 -2.38 11.80
C LEU A 61 3.20 -2.57 10.29
N GLY A 62 3.11 -1.48 9.54
CA GLY A 62 3.33 -1.45 8.11
C GLY A 62 3.22 -0.03 7.59
N THR A 63 4.01 0.28 6.58
CA THR A 63 3.99 1.57 5.89
C THR A 63 3.90 1.36 4.39
N GLY A 64 3.34 2.33 3.68
CA GLY A 64 3.21 2.25 2.24
C GLY A 64 3.29 3.60 1.56
N ARG A 65 3.57 3.55 0.26
CA ARG A 65 3.38 4.68 -0.65
C ARG A 65 2.57 4.23 -1.85
N PHE A 66 1.67 5.08 -2.30
CA PHE A 66 0.88 4.90 -3.51
C PHE A 66 1.03 6.14 -4.36
N VAL A 67 1.44 5.99 -5.61
CA VAL A 67 1.60 7.09 -6.55
C VAL A 67 0.75 6.81 -7.77
N LEU A 68 -0.22 7.68 -8.04
CA LEU A 68 -0.97 7.68 -9.29
C LEU A 68 -0.31 8.68 -10.23
N LEU A 69 0.12 8.19 -11.38
CA LEU A 69 0.69 8.94 -12.48
C LEU A 69 -0.36 9.06 -13.59
N TYR A 70 -0.38 10.19 -14.27
CA TYR A 70 -1.19 10.41 -15.46
C TYR A 70 -0.40 11.16 -16.52
N ASP A 71 -0.40 10.62 -17.72
CA ASP A 71 0.21 11.21 -18.90
C ASP A 71 -0.78 11.14 -20.08
N PRO A 72 -1.23 12.28 -20.61
CA PRO A 72 -2.18 12.30 -21.72
C PRO A 72 -1.59 11.72 -23.02
N GLU A 73 -0.27 11.61 -23.15
CA GLU A 73 0.43 11.04 -24.30
C GLU A 73 0.44 9.51 -24.33
N GLU A 74 -0.01 8.86 -23.25
CA GLU A 74 -0.09 7.38 -23.15
C GLU A 74 1.24 6.67 -23.45
N PRO A 75 2.22 6.77 -22.53
CA PRO A 75 3.50 6.08 -22.68
C PRO A 75 3.30 4.58 -22.91
N GLU A 76 3.94 4.03 -23.95
CA GLU A 76 3.77 2.61 -24.35
C GLU A 76 4.07 1.64 -23.20
N GLU A 77 5.08 1.96 -22.39
CA GLU A 77 5.51 1.20 -21.21
C GLU A 77 4.42 1.08 -20.12
N TRP A 78 3.45 2.00 -20.11
CA TRP A 78 2.34 1.97 -19.17
C TRP A 78 1.17 1.18 -19.74
N GLY A 79 1.02 1.07 -21.06
CA GLY A 79 -0.15 0.44 -21.68
C GLY A 79 -1.47 1.14 -21.32
N GLY A 80 -1.42 2.46 -21.11
CA GLY A 80 -2.54 3.31 -20.76
C GLY A 80 -2.10 4.68 -20.24
N ARG A 81 -3.05 5.62 -20.12
CA ARG A 81 -2.77 7.00 -19.67
C ARG A 81 -2.44 7.11 -18.18
N PHE A 82 -2.88 6.12 -17.41
CA PHE A 82 -2.62 6.03 -15.98
C PHE A 82 -1.57 4.99 -15.67
N ARG A 83 -0.79 5.23 -14.63
CA ARG A 83 0.07 4.21 -14.03
C ARG A 83 0.10 4.38 -12.53
N ILE A 84 -0.12 3.30 -11.80
CA ILE A 84 0.07 3.27 -10.36
C ILE A 84 1.42 2.64 -10.08
N ILE A 85 2.16 3.23 -9.14
CA ILE A 85 3.34 2.64 -8.52
C ILE A 85 3.06 2.59 -7.02
N CYS A 86 3.25 1.43 -6.41
CA CYS A 86 3.10 1.27 -4.97
C CYS A 86 4.34 0.65 -4.33
N PHE A 87 4.50 1.00 -3.06
CA PHE A 87 5.45 0.44 -2.12
C PHE A 87 4.67 0.05 -0.88
N ALA A 88 4.97 -1.12 -0.31
CA ALA A 88 4.44 -1.56 0.96
C ALA A 88 5.55 -2.28 1.72
N GLN A 89 5.66 -2.02 3.02
CA GLN A 89 6.68 -2.63 3.87
C GLN A 89 6.07 -2.94 5.23
N ALA A 90 6.41 -4.10 5.78
CA ALA A 90 6.03 -4.47 7.14
C ALA A 90 7.12 -5.30 7.83
N PRO A 91 7.39 -5.06 9.13
CA PRO A 91 8.19 -5.97 9.94
C PRO A 91 7.48 -7.32 10.08
N LEU A 92 8.27 -8.39 10.18
CA LEU A 92 7.77 -9.76 10.31
C LEU A 92 8.43 -10.48 11.48
N GLU A 93 7.75 -11.48 12.01
CA GLU A 93 8.40 -12.50 12.85
C GLU A 93 9.39 -13.30 11.99
N THR A 94 10.57 -13.62 12.55
CA THR A 94 11.66 -14.29 11.82
C THR A 94 11.23 -15.62 11.20
N GLU A 95 10.39 -16.39 11.90
CA GLU A 95 9.87 -17.68 11.40
C GLU A 95 9.01 -17.49 10.13
N ILE A 96 8.22 -16.42 10.06
CA ILE A 96 7.41 -16.07 8.88
C ILE A 96 8.33 -15.60 7.75
N GLY A 97 9.35 -14.80 8.05
CA GLY A 97 10.33 -14.34 7.05
C GLY A 97 11.08 -15.48 6.33
N LEU A 98 11.24 -16.62 7.02
CA LEU A 98 11.86 -17.82 6.47
C LEU A 98 10.94 -18.63 5.55
N ASP A 99 9.64 -18.36 5.53
CA ASP A 99 8.69 -19.08 4.69
C ASP A 99 9.02 -18.87 3.19
N PRO A 100 9.24 -19.95 2.41
CA PRO A 100 9.53 -19.84 0.98
C PRO A 100 8.38 -19.21 0.17
N PHE A 101 7.13 -19.31 0.62
CA PHE A 101 5.94 -18.85 -0.11
C PHE A 101 5.52 -17.42 0.22
N LEU A 102 6.10 -16.79 1.24
CA LEU A 102 5.70 -15.46 1.70
C LEU A 102 5.68 -14.40 0.57
N ALA A 103 6.61 -14.48 -0.38
CA ALA A 103 6.64 -13.57 -1.53
C ALA A 103 5.43 -13.75 -2.46
N ASP A 104 5.07 -15.00 -2.76
CA ASP A 104 3.91 -15.33 -3.60
C ASP A 104 2.60 -14.97 -2.90
N VAL A 105 2.52 -15.18 -1.58
CA VAL A 105 1.36 -14.81 -0.75
C VAL A 105 1.19 -13.29 -0.68
N ALA A 106 2.27 -12.53 -0.48
CA ALA A 106 2.20 -11.07 -0.49
C ALA A 106 1.74 -10.52 -1.85
N TRP A 107 2.17 -11.14 -2.94
CA TRP A 107 1.71 -10.79 -4.28
C TRP A 107 0.22 -11.14 -4.49
N SER A 108 -0.21 -12.34 -4.09
CA SER A 108 -1.61 -12.73 -4.22
C SER A 108 -2.52 -11.82 -3.41
N TRP A 109 -2.12 -11.41 -2.20
CA TRP A 109 -2.85 -10.45 -1.39
C TRP A 109 -3.10 -9.11 -2.09
N LEU A 110 -2.13 -8.60 -2.86
CA LEU A 110 -2.35 -7.38 -3.66
C LEU A 110 -3.41 -7.63 -4.74
N VAL A 111 -3.26 -8.71 -5.51
CA VAL A 111 -4.16 -9.07 -6.62
C VAL A 111 -5.58 -9.30 -6.11
N ASP A 112 -5.73 -10.15 -5.09
CA ASP A 112 -7.01 -10.49 -4.48
C ASP A 112 -7.69 -9.26 -3.88
N ALA A 113 -6.92 -8.36 -3.25
CA ALA A 113 -7.47 -7.12 -2.69
C ALA A 113 -7.96 -6.16 -3.77
N LEU A 114 -7.23 -6.01 -4.88
CA LEU A 114 -7.68 -5.21 -6.03
C LEU A 114 -8.95 -5.80 -6.64
N ASP A 115 -8.98 -7.11 -6.85
CA ASP A 115 -10.12 -7.81 -7.44
C ASP A 115 -11.36 -7.75 -6.53
N ALA A 116 -11.20 -7.96 -5.21
CA ALA A 116 -12.28 -7.90 -4.24
C ALA A 116 -12.92 -6.49 -4.14
N ARG A 117 -12.14 -5.44 -4.41
CA ARG A 117 -12.63 -4.05 -4.48
C ARG A 117 -13.19 -3.68 -5.85
N GLY A 118 -13.10 -4.56 -6.84
CA GLY A 118 -13.58 -4.33 -8.19
C GLY A 118 -12.70 -3.35 -8.99
N ALA A 119 -11.42 -3.21 -8.62
CA ALA A 119 -10.48 -2.37 -9.35
C ALA A 119 -10.29 -2.92 -10.77
N ARG A 120 -10.38 -2.07 -11.80
CA ARG A 120 -10.14 -2.48 -13.18
C ARG A 120 -8.73 -2.10 -13.58
N TYR A 121 -7.88 -3.10 -13.82
CA TYR A 121 -6.48 -2.87 -14.14
C TYR A 121 -5.94 -3.85 -15.18
N ALA A 122 -4.80 -3.49 -15.75
CA ALA A 122 -3.97 -4.35 -16.58
C ALA A 122 -2.49 -4.18 -16.20
N ALA A 123 -1.63 -4.98 -16.85
CA ALA A 123 -0.17 -4.87 -16.76
C ALA A 123 0.38 -4.78 -15.32
N ALA A 124 -0.21 -5.58 -14.41
CA ALA A 124 0.27 -5.71 -13.05
C ALA A 124 1.62 -6.42 -13.03
N SER A 125 2.58 -5.80 -12.36
CA SER A 125 3.93 -6.31 -12.19
C SER A 125 4.52 -5.85 -10.86
N GLY A 126 5.53 -6.56 -10.37
CA GLY A 126 6.16 -6.19 -9.10
C GLY A 126 7.22 -7.17 -8.64
N THR A 127 7.78 -6.86 -7.48
CA THR A 127 8.75 -7.67 -6.76
C THR A 127 8.41 -7.67 -5.27
N ALA A 128 8.47 -8.84 -4.65
CA ALA A 128 8.42 -9.01 -3.21
C ALA A 128 9.81 -9.41 -2.70
N THR A 129 10.37 -8.62 -1.78
CA THR A 129 11.72 -8.80 -1.24
C THR A 129 11.62 -9.10 0.25
N LYS A 130 12.21 -10.24 0.64
CA LYS A 130 12.36 -10.62 2.05
C LYS A 130 13.74 -10.21 2.53
N VAL A 131 13.79 -9.47 3.63
CA VAL A 131 15.04 -9.11 4.30
C VAL A 131 15.11 -9.90 5.60
N LEU A 132 16.20 -10.66 5.77
CA LEU A 132 16.52 -11.39 6.99
C LEU A 132 17.82 -10.81 7.55
N SER A 133 17.82 -10.47 8.83
CA SER A 133 18.98 -9.96 9.54
C SER A 133 19.29 -10.84 10.75
N THR A 134 20.58 -11.04 11.01
CA THR A 134 21.07 -11.66 12.24
C THR A 134 22.00 -10.67 12.92
N GLY A 135 21.69 -10.34 14.18
CA GLY A 135 22.52 -9.47 15.01
C GLY A 135 23.83 -10.16 15.41
N TYR A 136 24.94 -9.45 15.25
CA TYR A 136 26.26 -9.85 15.75
C TYR A 136 26.91 -8.69 16.50
N GLY A 137 27.85 -8.98 17.41
CA GLY A 137 28.55 -7.95 18.18
C GLY A 137 27.60 -7.12 19.04
N GLU A 138 27.64 -5.79 18.89
CA GLU A 138 26.76 -4.86 19.62
C GLU A 138 25.26 -5.05 19.30
N LEU A 139 24.93 -5.66 18.15
CA LEU A 139 23.55 -5.95 17.76
C LEU A 139 23.10 -7.35 18.20
N ALA A 140 23.96 -8.14 18.85
CA ALA A 140 23.60 -9.49 19.28
C ALA A 140 22.43 -9.49 20.27
N GLU A 141 22.30 -8.46 21.10
CA GLU A 141 21.16 -8.31 22.03
C GLU A 141 19.84 -8.03 21.31
N GLN A 142 19.86 -7.52 20.06
CA GLN A 142 18.68 -7.26 19.25
C GLN A 142 18.14 -8.53 18.56
N GLY A 143 18.96 -9.58 18.44
CA GLY A 143 18.57 -10.87 17.86
C GLY A 143 18.44 -10.87 16.34
N ASP A 144 17.64 -11.82 15.83
CA ASP A 144 17.30 -11.92 14.42
C ASP A 144 16.09 -11.04 14.08
N GLY A 145 16.05 -10.50 12.86
CA GLY A 145 14.94 -9.71 12.34
C GLY A 145 14.49 -10.17 10.96
N ALA A 146 13.23 -9.88 10.63
CA ALA A 146 12.67 -10.10 9.32
C ALA A 146 11.78 -8.94 8.87
N GLN A 147 11.77 -8.69 7.56
CA GLN A 147 10.92 -7.68 6.93
C GLN A 147 10.52 -8.13 5.53
N ILE A 148 9.31 -7.76 5.11
CA ILE A 148 8.86 -7.87 3.72
C ILE A 148 8.72 -6.49 3.11
N GLU A 149 9.14 -6.38 1.85
CA GLU A 149 8.96 -5.20 1.02
C GLU A 149 8.30 -5.61 -0.30
N LEU A 150 7.15 -5.03 -0.63
CA LEU A 150 6.50 -5.17 -1.93
C LEU A 150 6.64 -3.87 -2.71
N ARG A 151 7.17 -3.97 -3.94
CA ARG A 151 7.10 -2.92 -4.95
C ARG A 151 6.24 -3.43 -6.09
N ALA A 152 5.19 -2.72 -6.43
CA ALA A 152 4.31 -3.13 -7.52
C ALA A 152 3.88 -1.94 -8.36
N SER A 153 3.40 -2.24 -9.56
CA SER A 153 2.89 -1.26 -10.49
C SER A 153 1.85 -1.89 -11.41
N TRP A 154 0.81 -1.15 -11.73
CA TRP A 154 -0.27 -1.60 -12.62
C TRP A 154 -0.92 -0.40 -13.29
N THR A 155 -1.74 -0.68 -14.30
CA THR A 155 -2.37 0.32 -15.15
C THR A 155 -3.88 0.33 -14.90
N PRO A 156 -4.43 1.35 -14.25
CA PRO A 156 -5.88 1.56 -14.19
C PRO A 156 -6.51 1.63 -15.58
N LEU A 157 -7.65 0.98 -15.75
CA LEU A 157 -8.41 0.99 -17.01
C LEU A 157 -9.48 2.09 -17.05
N ASP A 158 -9.66 2.82 -15.94
CA ASP A 158 -10.55 3.97 -15.82
C ASP A 158 -10.05 4.93 -14.72
N HIS A 159 -10.81 6.00 -14.50
CA HIS A 159 -10.52 7.01 -13.49
C HIS A 159 -11.11 6.70 -12.10
N GLU A 160 -11.79 5.56 -11.90
CA GLU A 160 -12.34 5.16 -10.60
C GLU A 160 -11.24 4.55 -9.70
N VAL A 161 -10.25 5.38 -9.38
CA VAL A 161 -9.05 4.97 -8.64
C VAL A 161 -9.31 4.66 -7.16
N ALA A 162 -10.52 4.91 -6.65
CA ALA A 162 -10.92 4.62 -5.28
C ALA A 162 -10.69 3.14 -4.92
N ALA A 163 -11.14 2.23 -5.78
CA ALA A 163 -10.98 0.79 -5.58
C ALA A 163 -9.50 0.35 -5.52
N HIS A 164 -8.62 1.05 -6.24
CA HIS A 164 -7.19 0.77 -6.24
C HIS A 164 -6.53 1.22 -4.93
N VAL A 165 -6.92 2.39 -4.41
CA VAL A 165 -6.44 2.88 -3.11
C VAL A 165 -6.92 1.97 -1.98
N GLU A 166 -8.18 1.54 -2.02
CA GLU A 166 -8.75 0.62 -1.02
C GLU A 166 -8.09 -0.76 -1.07
N GLY A 167 -7.84 -1.31 -2.26
CA GLY A 167 -7.14 -2.59 -2.41
C GLY A 167 -5.69 -2.52 -1.90
N TRP A 168 -4.97 -1.45 -2.22
CA TRP A 168 -3.64 -1.19 -1.66
C TRP A 168 -3.66 -1.03 -0.13
N GLY A 169 -4.67 -0.35 0.41
CA GLY A 169 -4.85 -0.22 1.85
C GLY A 169 -5.10 -1.56 2.55
N GLU A 170 -5.88 -2.45 1.93
CA GLU A 170 -6.12 -3.80 2.44
C GLU A 170 -4.83 -4.63 2.47
N LEU A 171 -4.02 -4.56 1.40
CA LEU A 171 -2.69 -5.17 1.37
C LEU A 171 -1.85 -4.73 2.57
N LEU A 172 -1.77 -3.42 2.83
CA LEU A 172 -0.98 -2.89 3.96
C LEU A 172 -1.47 -3.45 5.29
N CYS A 173 -2.78 -3.51 5.50
CA CYS A 173 -3.36 -4.10 6.70
C CYS A 173 -3.00 -5.59 6.82
N MET A 174 -3.07 -6.37 5.74
CA MET A 174 -2.71 -7.79 5.75
C MET A 174 -1.22 -8.02 6.02
N LEU A 175 -0.34 -7.24 5.40
CA LEU A 175 1.11 -7.29 5.67
C LEU A 175 1.43 -6.94 7.13
N ALA A 176 0.65 -6.03 7.73
CA ALA A 176 0.73 -5.67 9.14
C ALA A 176 0.06 -6.69 10.09
N GLY A 177 -0.42 -7.82 9.57
CA GLY A 177 -1.04 -8.90 10.36
C GLY A 177 -2.50 -8.68 10.75
N LEU A 178 -3.17 -7.66 10.19
CA LEU A 178 -4.61 -7.47 10.36
C LEU A 178 -5.38 -8.40 9.41
N PRO A 179 -6.48 -9.03 9.86
CA PRO A 179 -7.28 -9.89 8.99
C PRO A 179 -7.96 -9.07 7.88
N PRO A 180 -8.24 -9.66 6.71
CA PRO A 180 -8.92 -8.96 5.63
C PRO A 180 -10.31 -8.50 6.04
N SER A 181 -10.72 -7.30 5.61
CA SER A 181 -12.01 -6.70 5.99
C SER A 181 -13.24 -7.37 5.37
N THR A 182 -13.05 -8.17 4.31
CA THR A 182 -14.13 -8.79 3.53
C THR A 182 -14.68 -10.08 4.14
N GLU A 183 -14.03 -10.64 5.17
CA GLU A 183 -14.66 -11.67 6.00
C GLU A 183 -15.46 -10.99 7.10
N GLY A 184 -16.78 -11.16 7.10
CA GLY A 184 -17.72 -10.62 8.09
C GLY A 184 -17.56 -11.19 9.50
N VAL A 185 -16.33 -11.29 10.00
CA VAL A 185 -15.98 -11.69 11.35
C VAL A 185 -15.61 -10.42 12.12
N THR A 186 -16.58 -9.92 12.88
CA THR A 186 -16.31 -8.97 13.95
C THR A 186 -15.29 -9.61 14.90
N LEU A 187 -14.09 -9.03 15.00
CA LEU A 187 -13.06 -9.46 15.94
C LEU A 187 -13.62 -9.35 17.37
N LEU A 188 -13.89 -10.51 17.99
CA LEU A 188 -14.14 -10.60 19.43
C LEU A 188 -12.86 -10.17 20.14
N ALA A 189 -12.93 -8.99 20.78
CA ALA A 189 -11.84 -8.43 21.57
C ALA A 189 -11.27 -9.46 22.56
N ARG A 190 -10.03 -9.90 22.34
CA ARG A 190 -9.27 -10.70 23.30
C ARG A 190 -9.04 -9.85 24.55
N LYS A 191 -9.85 -10.05 25.59
CA LYS A 191 -9.55 -9.54 26.94
C LYS A 191 -8.23 -10.13 27.40
N ARG A 192 -7.16 -9.33 27.43
CA ARG A 192 -5.93 -9.66 28.15
C ARG A 192 -6.27 -9.82 29.64
N ALA A 193 -6.11 -11.03 30.16
CA ALA A 193 -6.17 -11.29 31.59
C ALA A 193 -4.98 -10.58 32.26
N ARG A 194 -5.30 -9.61 33.11
CA ARG A 194 -4.35 -8.89 33.96
C ARG A 194 -3.77 -9.88 34.97
N ARG A 195 -2.50 -10.27 34.81
CA ARG A 195 -1.76 -10.98 35.87
C ARG A 195 -1.40 -9.97 36.95
N GLY A 196 -1.84 -10.25 38.18
CA GLY A 196 -1.37 -9.59 39.40
C GLY A 196 -0.08 -10.23 39.90
#